data_AF-A0A1I4PLV5-F1
#
_entry.id   AF-A0A1I4PLV5-F1
#
_cell.length_a   1.000
_cell.length_b   1.000
_cell.length_c   1.000
_cell.angle_alpha   90.00
_cell.angle_beta   90.00
_cell.angle_gamma   90.00
#
_symmetry.space_group_name_H-M   'P 1'
#
loop_
_entity.id
_entity.type
_entity.pdbx_description
1 polymer ?
#
loop_
_entity_poly.entity_id
_entity_poly.type
_entity_poly.pdbx_seq_one_letter_code
_entity_poly.pdbx_strand_id
1 'polypeptide(L)'
;MLDNRKVMHFTIEDIIKRKIQFTIDNNIFDKIEYKENDEGELLAYNEMLVDIKIMSEDIFVRKYMGIVENIGRQFENEEILDEKKIEKMSGYNNAIVSIVELINPIYKYDLAKI
;
A
#
# COMPACT_ATOMS: atom_id res chain seq x y z
N MET A 1 -15.56 -7.40 -11.22
CA MET A 1 -16.03 -7.09 -12.59
C MET A 1 -15.68 -5.65 -12.92
N LEU A 2 -15.27 -5.35 -14.15
CA LEU A 2 -15.01 -3.99 -14.58
C LEU A 2 -16.34 -3.26 -14.78
N ASP A 3 -16.42 -2.05 -14.25
CA ASP A 3 -17.60 -1.19 -14.36
C ASP A 3 -17.58 -0.46 -15.71
N ASN A 4 -18.76 -0.20 -16.31
CA ASN A 4 -18.93 0.41 -17.63
C ASN A 4 -18.77 1.94 -17.60
N ARG A 5 -18.10 2.48 -16.57
CA ARG A 5 -17.84 3.92 -16.43
C ARG A 5 -16.72 4.35 -17.36
N LYS A 6 -16.77 5.60 -17.81
CA LYS A 6 -15.62 6.24 -18.48
C LYS A 6 -14.41 6.24 -17.55
N VAL A 7 -13.22 5.99 -18.10
CA VAL A 7 -11.95 5.98 -17.36
C VAL A 7 -11.70 7.29 -16.61
N MET A 8 -12.13 8.43 -17.15
CA MET A 8 -12.00 9.74 -16.48
C MET A 8 -12.77 9.85 -15.15
N HIS A 9 -13.72 8.96 -14.88
CA HIS A 9 -14.45 8.89 -13.60
C HIS A 9 -13.85 7.84 -12.65
N PHE A 10 -12.70 7.28 -12.99
CA PHE A 10 -12.00 6.32 -12.16
C PHE A 10 -11.16 7.05 -11.13
N THR A 11 -11.33 6.70 -9.86
CA THR A 11 -10.69 7.37 -8.73
C THR A 11 -9.67 6.46 -8.06
N ILE A 12 -8.81 7.03 -7.23
CA ILE A 12 -7.89 6.26 -6.40
C ILE A 12 -8.66 5.34 -5.44
N GLU A 13 -9.83 5.74 -4.93
CA GLU A 13 -10.70 4.86 -4.13
C GLU A 13 -11.06 3.58 -4.89
N ASP A 14 -11.35 3.68 -6.20
CA ASP A 14 -11.65 2.49 -7.01
C ASP A 14 -10.43 1.60 -7.22
N ILE A 15 -9.23 2.19 -7.33
CA ILE A 15 -7.97 1.46 -7.42
C ILE A 15 -7.72 0.67 -6.13
N ILE A 16 -7.84 1.34 -4.98
CA ILE A 16 -7.66 0.71 -3.67
C ILE A 16 -8.65 -0.43 -3.48
N LYS A 17 -9.94 -0.23 -3.80
CA LYS A 17 -10.96 -1.29 -3.71
C LYS A 17 -10.64 -2.49 -4.59
N ARG A 18 -10.13 -2.28 -5.80
CA ARG A 18 -9.73 -3.37 -6.70
C ARG A 18 -8.50 -4.12 -6.19
N LYS A 19 -7.54 -3.40 -5.61
CA LYS A 19 -6.38 -4.02 -4.95
C LYS A 19 -6.81 -4.88 -3.76
N ILE A 20 -7.67 -4.38 -2.88
CA ILE A 20 -8.27 -5.17 -1.77
C ILE A 20 -8.96 -6.44 -2.31
N GLN A 21 -9.84 -6.29 -3.30
CA GLN A 21 -10.56 -7.44 -3.86
C GLN A 21 -9.60 -8.46 -4.47
N PHE A 22 -8.57 -7.98 -5.18
CA PHE A 22 -7.54 -8.85 -5.73
C PHE A 22 -6.82 -9.61 -4.61
N THR A 23 -6.29 -8.94 -3.59
CA THR A 23 -5.57 -9.59 -2.48
C THR A 23 -6.45 -10.63 -1.76
N ILE A 24 -7.76 -10.39 -1.59
CA ILE A 24 -8.69 -11.37 -0.99
C ILE A 24 -8.92 -12.58 -1.91
N ASP A 25 -9.20 -12.34 -3.18
CA ASP A 25 -9.64 -13.36 -4.13
C ASP A 25 -8.48 -14.10 -4.81
N ASN A 26 -7.25 -13.59 -4.66
CA ASN A 26 -6.07 -14.06 -5.36
C ASN A 26 -5.91 -15.58 -5.21
N ASN A 27 -6.05 -16.30 -6.31
CA ASN A 27 -5.85 -17.74 -6.40
C ASN A 27 -4.66 -18.09 -7.31
N ILE A 28 -3.92 -17.07 -7.77
CA ILE A 28 -2.79 -17.19 -8.67
C ILE A 28 -1.54 -17.58 -7.87
N PHE A 29 -1.41 -17.04 -6.66
CA PHE A 29 -0.28 -17.26 -5.75
C PHE A 29 -0.69 -18.14 -4.56
N ASP A 30 0.27 -18.83 -3.95
CA ASP A 30 0.02 -19.67 -2.77
C ASP A 30 -0.35 -18.78 -1.57
N LYS A 31 -1.59 -18.90 -1.10
CA LYS A 31 -2.11 -18.11 0.03
C LYS A 31 -1.36 -18.36 1.34
N ILE A 32 -0.66 -19.49 1.48
CA ILE A 32 0.14 -19.79 2.66
C ILE A 32 1.48 -19.05 2.59
N GLU A 33 2.10 -19.02 1.41
CA GLU A 33 3.39 -18.35 1.19
C GLU A 33 3.28 -16.84 1.32
N TYR A 34 2.20 -16.23 0.80
CA TYR A 34 2.01 -14.78 0.79
C TYR A 34 1.13 -14.26 1.92
N LYS A 35 0.80 -15.11 2.90
CA LYS A 35 -0.19 -14.79 3.93
C LYS A 35 0.14 -13.50 4.66
N GLU A 36 1.39 -13.35 5.12
CA GLU A 36 1.77 -12.21 5.94
C GLU A 36 1.91 -10.96 5.08
N ASN A 37 2.43 -11.09 3.85
CA ASN A 37 2.44 -10.02 2.86
C ASN A 37 1.04 -9.47 2.56
N ASP A 38 0.10 -10.36 2.22
CA ASP A 38 -1.30 -10.04 1.90
C ASP A 38 -2.00 -9.36 3.08
N GLU A 39 -1.74 -9.82 4.32
CA GLU A 39 -2.24 -9.16 5.53
C GLU A 39 -1.71 -7.71 5.66
N GLY A 40 -0.45 -7.49 5.32
CA GLY A 40 0.18 -6.16 5.29
C GLY A 40 -0.47 -5.26 4.24
N GLU A 41 -0.64 -5.76 3.02
CA GLU A 41 -1.29 -5.03 1.94
C GLU A 41 -2.72 -4.62 2.30
N LEU A 42 -3.52 -5.58 2.80
CA LEU A 42 -4.90 -5.33 3.18
C LEU A 42 -5.01 -4.30 4.30
N LEU A 43 -4.10 -4.32 5.27
CA LEU A 43 -4.06 -3.33 6.34
C LEU A 43 -3.83 -1.93 5.77
N ALA A 44 -2.80 -1.75 4.94
CA ALA A 44 -2.50 -0.46 4.31
C ALA A 44 -3.66 0.06 3.45
N TYR A 45 -4.21 -0.79 2.58
CA TYR A 45 -5.30 -0.40 1.69
C TYR A 45 -6.57 -0.02 2.45
N ASN A 46 -6.92 -0.74 3.52
CA ASN A 46 -8.10 -0.39 4.32
C ASN A 46 -7.93 0.94 5.06
N GLU A 47 -6.75 1.21 5.61
CA GLU A 47 -6.45 2.52 6.21
C GLU A 47 -6.52 3.64 5.17
N MET A 48 -5.89 3.44 3.99
CA MET A 48 -5.90 4.43 2.91
C MET A 48 -7.30 4.71 2.40
N LEU A 49 -8.15 3.69 2.33
CA LEU A 49 -9.54 3.80 1.89
C LEU A 49 -10.40 4.64 2.85
N VAL A 50 -10.09 4.62 4.15
CA VAL A 50 -10.73 5.50 5.14
C VAL A 50 -10.21 6.92 4.98
N ASP A 51 -8.89 7.08 4.93
CA ASP A 51 -8.24 8.39 4.92
C ASP A 51 -8.53 9.21 3.66
N ILE A 52 -8.57 8.56 2.49
CA ILE A 52 -8.82 9.25 1.21
C ILE A 52 -10.19 9.95 1.16
N LYS A 53 -11.11 9.56 2.02
CA LYS A 53 -12.46 10.16 2.11
C LYS A 53 -12.50 11.42 2.96
N ILE A 54 -11.49 11.65 3.79
CA ILE A 54 -11.50 12.72 4.81
C ILE A 54 -10.27 13.64 4.74
N MET A 55 -9.17 13.20 4.12
CA MET A 55 -7.92 13.95 4.03
C MET A 55 -7.80 14.68 2.69
N SER A 56 -7.10 15.82 2.69
CA SER A 56 -6.58 16.42 1.46
C SER A 56 -5.39 15.64 0.93
N GLU A 57 -5.06 15.83 -0.35
CA GLU A 57 -3.94 15.15 -1.01
C GLU A 57 -2.60 15.34 -0.27
N ASP A 58 -2.25 16.57 0.12
CA ASP A 58 -1.00 16.86 0.85
C ASP A 58 -0.93 16.13 2.20
N ILE A 59 -2.02 16.13 2.96
CA ILE A 59 -2.09 15.47 4.27
C ILE A 59 -1.98 13.95 4.10
N PHE A 60 -2.70 13.40 3.13
CA PHE A 60 -2.69 11.98 2.81
C PHE A 60 -1.28 11.52 2.44
N VAL A 61 -0.66 12.17 1.45
CA VAL A 61 0.69 11.83 0.98
C VAL A 61 1.69 11.95 2.13
N ARG A 62 1.69 13.07 2.86
CA ARG A 62 2.64 13.30 3.95
C ARG A 62 2.55 12.22 5.03
N LYS A 63 1.33 11.83 5.42
CA LYS A 63 1.11 10.74 6.39
C LYS A 63 1.77 9.46 5.90
N TYR A 64 1.43 9.04 4.68
CA TYR A 64 1.84 7.74 4.17
C TYR A 64 3.33 7.67 3.79
N MET A 65 3.90 8.76 3.27
CA MET A 65 5.35 8.87 3.08
C MET A 65 6.09 8.80 4.41
N GLY A 66 5.60 9.48 5.46
CA GLY A 66 6.21 9.39 6.79
C GLY A 66 6.16 7.99 7.40
N ILE A 67 5.13 7.21 7.10
CA ILE A 67 5.05 5.81 7.52
C ILE A 67 6.09 4.95 6.77
N VAL A 68 6.19 5.10 5.45
CA VAL A 68 7.19 4.38 4.63
C VAL A 68 8.61 4.69 5.10
N GLU A 69 8.93 5.98 5.35
CA GLU A 69 10.23 6.39 5.88
C GLU A 69 10.55 5.77 7.24
N ASN A 70 9.54 5.58 8.09
CA ASN A 70 9.72 4.95 9.39
C ASN A 70 9.96 3.44 9.25
N ILE A 71 9.25 2.78 8.36
CA ILE A 71 9.43 1.35 8.08
C ILE A 71 10.80 1.08 7.48
N GLY A 72 11.25 1.91 6.53
CA GLY A 72 12.60 1.82 5.94
C GLY A 72 13.69 1.87 7.00
N ARG A 73 13.62 2.85 7.92
CA ARG A 73 14.54 2.95 9.06
C ARG A 73 14.50 1.73 9.98
N GLN A 74 13.32 1.17 10.24
CA GLN A 74 13.20 -0.04 11.05
C GLN A 74 13.87 -1.26 10.40
N PHE A 75 13.86 -1.34 9.07
CA PHE A 75 14.57 -2.39 8.34
C PHE A 75 16.08 -2.17 8.32
N GLU A 76 16.55 -0.96 8.05
CA GLU A 76 17.99 -0.61 8.06
C GLU A 76 18.64 -0.85 9.43
N ASN A 77 17.92 -0.52 10.50
CA ASN A 77 18.39 -0.70 11.86
C ASN A 77 18.23 -2.13 12.39
N GLU A 78 17.70 -3.06 11.58
CA GLU A 78 17.38 -4.44 11.99
C GLU A 78 16.47 -4.49 13.24
N GLU A 79 15.58 -3.50 13.41
CA GLU A 79 14.64 -3.43 14.54
C GLU A 79 13.54 -4.50 14.44
N ILE A 80 13.33 -5.04 13.24
CA ILE A 80 12.39 -6.12 12.96
C ILE A 80 13.19 -7.36 12.55
N LEU A 81 13.23 -8.34 13.45
CA LEU A 81 13.96 -9.60 13.24
C LEU A 81 13.04 -10.80 12.95
N ASP A 82 11.73 -10.66 13.21
CA ASP A 82 10.74 -11.71 12.96
C ASP A 82 10.35 -11.73 11.48
N GLU A 83 10.62 -12.83 10.78
CA GLU A 83 10.41 -12.98 9.34
C GLU A 83 8.96 -12.67 8.92
N LYS A 84 7.97 -13.14 9.70
CA LYS A 84 6.56 -12.87 9.41
C LYS A 84 6.24 -11.39 9.51
N LYS A 85 6.77 -10.72 10.54
CA LYS A 85 6.64 -9.28 10.68
C LYS A 85 7.36 -8.53 9.56
N ILE A 86 8.54 -8.98 9.12
CA ILE A 86 9.24 -8.39 7.97
C ILE A 86 8.36 -8.48 6.72
N GLU A 87 7.81 -9.66 6.44
CA GLU A 87 6.97 -9.90 5.27
C GLU A 87 5.70 -9.05 5.30
N LYS A 88 5.04 -8.97 6.46
CA LYS A 88 3.86 -8.12 6.67
C LYS A 88 4.17 -6.63 6.51
N MET A 89 5.26 -6.15 7.11
CA MET A 89 5.65 -4.75 6.96
C MET A 89 6.09 -4.44 5.52
N SER A 90 6.66 -5.42 4.80
CA SER A 90 6.98 -5.28 3.38
C SER A 90 5.72 -5.15 2.52
N GLY A 91 4.70 -5.99 2.75
CA GLY A 91 3.40 -5.89 2.07
C GLY A 91 2.73 -4.54 2.34
N TYR A 92 2.69 -4.12 3.61
CA TYR A 92 2.13 -2.82 4.01
C TYR A 92 2.86 -1.66 3.33
N ASN A 93 4.19 -1.68 3.34
CA ASN A 93 5.03 -0.65 2.71
C ASN A 93 4.78 -0.57 1.20
N ASN A 94 4.83 -1.71 0.50
CA ASN A 94 4.65 -1.78 -0.95
C ASN A 94 3.26 -1.33 -1.37
N ALA A 95 2.22 -1.69 -0.60
CA ALA A 95 0.86 -1.22 -0.82
C ALA A 95 0.76 0.30 -0.80
N ILE A 96 1.38 0.95 0.20
CA ILE A 96 1.44 2.42 0.28
C ILE A 96 2.11 3.00 -0.97
N VAL A 97 3.33 2.55 -1.29
CA VAL A 97 4.11 3.06 -2.43
C VAL A 97 3.30 2.97 -3.72
N SER A 98 2.61 1.84 -3.93
CA SER A 98 1.80 1.59 -5.12
C SER A 98 0.62 2.54 -5.31
N ILE A 99 0.15 3.20 -4.24
CA ILE A 99 -0.93 4.18 -4.30
C ILE A 99 -0.37 5.60 -4.42
N VAL A 100 0.64 5.95 -3.62
CA VAL A 100 1.20 7.31 -3.66
C VAL A 100 1.90 7.59 -5.00
N GLU A 101 2.51 6.59 -5.64
CA GLU A 101 3.12 6.76 -6.98
C GLU A 101 2.09 7.11 -8.07
N LEU A 102 0.82 6.76 -7.87
CA LEU A 102 -0.28 7.12 -8.78
C LEU A 102 -0.71 8.58 -8.61
N ILE A 103 -0.51 9.15 -7.42
CA ILE A 103 -0.76 10.57 -7.13
C ILE A 103 0.37 11.39 -7.74
N ASN A 104 1.62 11.02 -7.43
CA ASN A 104 2.80 11.64 -8.01
C ASN A 104 3.91 10.60 -8.21
N PRO A 105 4.36 10.36 -9.46
CA PRO A 105 5.40 9.38 -9.74
C PRO A 105 6.74 9.62 -9.03
N ILE A 106 7.00 10.84 -8.53
CA ILE A 106 8.22 11.14 -7.78
C ILE A 106 8.36 10.28 -6.52
N TYR A 107 7.24 9.90 -5.89
CA TYR A 107 7.25 9.13 -4.64
C TYR A 107 7.77 7.71 -4.80
N LYS A 108 7.85 7.19 -6.03
CA LYS A 108 8.56 5.94 -6.31
C LYS A 108 10.07 6.05 -6.06
N TYR A 109 10.65 7.23 -6.28
CA TYR A 109 12.10 7.45 -6.27
C TYR A 109 12.59 8.19 -5.03
N ASP A 110 11.75 9.02 -4.41
CA ASP A 110 12.13 9.70 -3.16
C ASP A 110 12.40 8.72 -2.01
N LEU A 111 11.88 7.49 -2.12
CA LEU A 111 12.13 6.39 -1.20
C LEU A 111 13.46 5.66 -1.42
N ALA A 112 14.10 5.85 -2.58
CA ALA A 112 15.39 5.24 -2.91
C ALA A 112 16.60 6.05 -2.39
N LYS A 113 16.35 7.13 -1.64
CA LYS A 113 17.38 7.96 -0.99
C LYS A 113 17.52 7.70 0.50
N ILE A 114 16.79 6.72 1.02
CA ILE A 114 16.90 6.22 2.39
C ILE A 114 17.82 5.00 2.32
#